data_AF-A0A317IEX0-F1
#
_entry.id   AF-A0A317IEX0-F1
#
_cell.length_a   1.000
_cell.length_b   1.000
_cell.length_c   1.000
_cell.angle_alpha   90.00
_cell.angle_beta   90.00
_cell.angle_gamma   90.00
#
_symmetry.space_group_name_H-M   'P 1'
#
loop_
_entity.id
_entity.type
_entity.pdbx_description
1 polymer ?
#
loop_
_entity_poly.entity_id
_entity_poly.type
_entity_poly.pdbx_seq_one_letter_code
_entity_poly.pdbx_strand_id
1 'polypeptide(L)'
;MMDHAEATRRLAAEQYLLGELSESEQEEFEKHYFDCPECAEALESGTALLVTARQVFREPASVPRPAPVPAWKRWLGLEWGFAPAAALAASLVLLVLAGYQNLVVIPGLRQRTESGELALGPAIAIRAARAAQTLTFSKRSPIFTVTIAHEWEEAYTRYAAELETATDHRVVLQNEIAATPADLSVSLRPSALPSGAYFLTIYGFRGGSSDRMSVARVPFTLTE
;
A
#
# COMPACT_ATOMS: atom_id res chain seq x y z
N MET A 1 -15.76 -35.12 -40.30
CA MET A 1 -16.34 -35.31 -38.94
C MET A 1 -15.33 -34.79 -37.96
N MET A 2 -15.70 -33.70 -37.30
CA MET A 2 -14.87 -32.97 -36.38
C MET A 2 -14.71 -33.72 -35.07
N ASP A 3 -13.51 -33.69 -34.49
CA ASP A 3 -13.24 -34.18 -33.15
C ASP A 3 -12.92 -33.03 -32.19
N HIS A 4 -12.86 -33.33 -30.89
CA HIS A 4 -12.62 -32.32 -29.86
C HIS A 4 -11.28 -31.59 -30.07
N ALA A 5 -10.22 -32.32 -30.44
CA ALA A 5 -8.90 -31.74 -30.64
C ALA A 5 -8.84 -30.82 -31.86
N GLU A 6 -9.60 -31.13 -32.90
CA GLU A 6 -9.82 -30.25 -34.05
C GLU A 6 -10.65 -29.03 -33.67
N ALA A 7 -11.75 -29.20 -32.92
CA ALA A 7 -12.60 -28.11 -32.47
C ALA A 7 -11.86 -27.10 -31.60
N THR A 8 -11.04 -27.56 -30.66
CA THR A 8 -10.23 -26.69 -29.81
C THR A 8 -9.13 -25.99 -30.61
N ARG A 9 -8.45 -26.69 -31.53
CA ARG A 9 -7.40 -26.06 -32.37
C ARG A 9 -7.93 -24.95 -33.25
N ARG A 10 -9.11 -25.16 -33.82
CA ARG A 10 -9.73 -24.21 -34.73
C ARG A 10 -10.52 -23.14 -33.99
N LEU A 11 -10.66 -23.18 -32.66
CA LEU A 11 -11.56 -22.29 -31.93
C LEU A 11 -12.98 -22.32 -32.52
N ALA A 12 -13.47 -23.54 -32.78
CA ALA A 12 -14.70 -23.74 -33.52
C ALA A 12 -15.93 -23.24 -32.77
N ALA A 13 -15.93 -23.33 -31.43
CA ALA A 13 -17.00 -22.77 -30.61
C ALA A 13 -17.07 -21.24 -30.75
N GLU A 14 -15.93 -20.57 -30.73
CA GLU A 14 -15.82 -19.12 -30.90
C GLU A 14 -16.22 -18.68 -32.32
N GLN A 15 -15.72 -19.37 -33.34
CA GLN A 15 -16.09 -19.09 -34.73
C GLN A 15 -17.57 -19.36 -35.00
N TYR A 16 -18.15 -20.40 -34.39
CA TYR A 16 -19.59 -20.68 -34.46
C TYR A 16 -20.39 -19.53 -33.85
N LEU A 17 -20.01 -19.04 -32.66
CA LEU A 17 -20.68 -17.92 -31.99
C LEU A 17 -20.55 -16.57 -32.73
N LEU A 18 -19.45 -16.37 -33.45
CA LEU A 18 -19.21 -15.18 -34.27
C LEU A 18 -19.82 -15.28 -35.68
N GLY A 19 -20.32 -16.46 -36.08
CA GLY A 19 -20.87 -16.71 -37.41
C GLY A 19 -19.81 -16.77 -38.52
N GLU A 20 -18.59 -17.19 -38.18
CA GLU A 20 -17.44 -17.25 -39.10
C GLU A 20 -17.24 -18.63 -39.74
N LEU A 21 -17.90 -19.67 -39.20
CA LEU A 21 -17.89 -21.01 -39.80
C LEU A 21 -18.75 -21.06 -41.06
N SER A 22 -18.26 -21.76 -42.10
CA SER A 22 -19.07 -22.09 -43.28
C SER A 22 -20.22 -23.04 -42.95
N GLU A 23 -21.27 -23.11 -43.79
CA GLU A 23 -22.42 -23.99 -43.56
C GLU A 23 -22.01 -25.46 -43.32
N SER A 24 -21.05 -25.96 -44.10
CA SER A 24 -20.53 -27.33 -43.92
C SER A 24 -19.81 -27.51 -42.59
N GLU A 25 -19.05 -26.52 -42.13
CA GLU A 25 -18.31 -26.59 -40.86
C GLU A 25 -19.24 -26.44 -39.65
N GLN A 26 -20.30 -25.64 -39.78
CA GLN A 26 -21.35 -25.54 -38.76
C GLN A 26 -22.03 -26.89 -38.55
N GLU A 27 -22.45 -27.57 -39.61
CA GLU A 27 -23.06 -28.90 -39.49
C GLU A 27 -22.13 -29.94 -38.85
N GLU A 28 -20.83 -29.89 -39.18
CA GLU A 28 -19.85 -30.80 -38.58
C GLU A 28 -19.62 -30.50 -37.10
N PHE A 29 -19.56 -29.22 -36.74
CA PHE A 29 -19.41 -28.79 -35.35
C PHE A 29 -20.66 -29.11 -34.52
N GLU A 30 -21.87 -28.86 -35.04
CA GLU A 30 -23.13 -29.16 -34.34
C GLU A 30 -23.26 -30.64 -34.02
N LYS A 31 -22.96 -31.52 -34.99
CA LYS A 31 -22.95 -32.98 -34.78
C LYS A 31 -21.99 -33.38 -33.67
N HIS A 32 -20.82 -32.75 -33.57
CA HIS A 32 -19.85 -33.03 -32.51
C HIS A 32 -20.27 -32.45 -31.16
N TYR A 33 -20.75 -31.21 -31.14
CA TYR A 33 -21.19 -30.48 -29.95
C TYR A 33 -22.24 -31.24 -29.15
N PHE A 34 -23.19 -31.91 -29.81
CA PHE A 34 -24.24 -32.70 -29.12
C PHE A 34 -23.69 -33.87 -28.30
N ASP A 35 -22.56 -34.45 -28.71
CA ASP A 35 -21.98 -35.65 -28.09
C ASP A 35 -20.74 -35.34 -27.22
N CYS A 36 -20.27 -34.08 -27.18
CA CYS A 36 -19.06 -33.68 -26.45
C CYS A 36 -19.36 -32.65 -25.36
N PRO A 37 -19.33 -33.03 -24.07
CA PRO A 37 -19.65 -32.11 -22.97
C PRO A 37 -18.67 -30.93 -22.86
N GLU A 38 -17.39 -31.13 -23.21
CA GLU A 38 -16.37 -30.08 -23.15
C GLU A 38 -16.62 -29.00 -24.22
N CYS A 39 -17.01 -29.41 -25.43
CA CYS A 39 -17.41 -28.46 -26.48
C CYS A 39 -18.74 -27.77 -26.15
N ALA A 40 -19.64 -28.44 -25.44
CA ALA A 40 -20.86 -27.83 -24.95
C ALA A 40 -20.58 -26.74 -23.90
N GLU A 41 -19.72 -27.03 -22.93
CA GLU A 41 -19.30 -26.08 -21.90
C GLU A 41 -18.58 -24.86 -22.50
N ALA A 42 -17.74 -25.06 -23.51
CA ALA A 42 -17.08 -23.98 -24.24
C ALA A 42 -18.09 -23.06 -24.93
N LEU A 43 -19.14 -23.62 -25.55
CA LEU A 43 -20.19 -22.86 -26.19
C LEU A 43 -21.02 -22.07 -25.16
N GLU A 44 -21.43 -22.70 -24.06
CA GLU A 44 -22.15 -22.03 -22.97
C GLU A 44 -21.34 -20.86 -22.40
N SER A 45 -20.06 -21.08 -22.10
CA SER A 45 -19.15 -20.05 -21.59
C SER A 45 -19.01 -18.88 -22.56
N GLY A 46 -18.85 -19.16 -23.85
CA GLY A 46 -18.77 -18.15 -24.90
C GLY A 46 -20.07 -17.34 -25.05
N THR A 47 -21.24 -18.00 -24.96
CA THR A 47 -22.54 -17.30 -25.01
C THR A 47 -22.72 -16.35 -23.83
N ALA A 48 -22.37 -16.79 -22.61
CA ALA A 48 -22.44 -15.96 -21.41
C ALA A 48 -21.56 -14.72 -21.55
N LEU A 49 -20.33 -14.89 -22.04
CA LEU A 49 -19.41 -13.79 -22.32
C LEU A 49 -19.98 -12.81 -23.33
N LEU A 50 -20.56 -13.28 -24.44
CA LEU A 50 -21.16 -12.41 -25.45
C LEU A 50 -22.34 -11.60 -24.91
N VAL A 51 -23.17 -12.19 -24.05
CA VAL A 51 -24.29 -11.48 -23.40
C VAL A 51 -23.76 -10.37 -22.50
N THR A 52 -22.79 -10.68 -21.62
CA THR A 52 -22.19 -9.70 -20.72
C THR A 52 -21.46 -8.59 -21.49
N ALA A 53 -20.66 -8.96 -22.49
CA ALA A 53 -19.95 -8.00 -23.34
C ALA A 53 -20.94 -7.04 -24.03
N ARG A 54 -22.02 -7.57 -24.62
CA ARG A 54 -23.06 -6.72 -25.24
C ARG A 54 -23.73 -5.78 -24.24
N GLN A 55 -23.89 -6.18 -22.99
CA GLN A 55 -24.42 -5.30 -21.94
C GLN A 55 -23.43 -4.18 -21.60
N VAL A 56 -22.16 -4.51 -21.38
CA VAL A 56 -21.09 -3.53 -21.09
C VAL A 56 -20.89 -2.55 -22.25
N PHE A 57 -20.97 -3.01 -23.49
CA PHE A 57 -20.84 -2.15 -24.68
C PHE A 57 -22.13 -1.41 -25.04
N ARG A 58 -23.31 -1.88 -24.61
CA ARG A 58 -24.59 -1.15 -24.77
C ARG A 58 -24.77 -0.06 -23.74
N GLU A 59 -24.20 -0.23 -22.56
CA GLU A 59 -24.08 0.87 -21.62
C GLU A 59 -23.31 1.95 -22.39
N PRO A 60 -23.94 3.11 -22.69
CA PRO A 60 -23.18 4.17 -23.29
C PRO A 60 -22.11 4.45 -22.25
N ALA A 61 -20.86 4.09 -22.58
CA ALA A 61 -19.74 4.79 -22.00
C ALA A 61 -20.18 6.23 -22.10
N SER A 62 -20.44 6.86 -20.96
CA SER A 62 -20.73 8.27 -20.91
C SER A 62 -19.41 8.92 -21.30
N VAL A 63 -19.06 8.84 -22.57
CA VAL A 63 -18.08 9.68 -23.22
C VAL A 63 -18.61 11.04 -22.84
N PRO A 64 -17.90 11.79 -21.98
CA PRO A 64 -18.36 13.09 -21.59
C PRO A 64 -18.58 13.82 -22.89
N ARG A 65 -19.84 14.07 -23.25
CA ARG A 65 -20.16 14.87 -24.42
C ARG A 65 -19.40 16.16 -24.19
N PRO A 66 -18.42 16.53 -25.04
CA PRO A 66 -17.65 17.73 -24.78
C PRO A 66 -18.67 18.85 -24.61
N ALA A 67 -18.70 19.42 -23.40
CA ALA A 67 -19.64 20.48 -23.08
C ALA A 67 -19.50 21.54 -24.18
N PRO A 68 -20.61 22.09 -24.71
CA PRO A 68 -20.54 23.14 -25.71
C PRO A 68 -19.59 24.21 -25.18
N VAL A 69 -18.48 24.41 -25.88
CA VAL A 69 -17.47 25.36 -25.42
C VAL A 69 -18.15 26.73 -25.35
N PRO A 70 -18.16 27.35 -24.17
CA PRO A 70 -18.91 28.59 -23.97
C PRO A 70 -18.35 29.69 -24.89
N ALA A 71 -19.24 30.51 -25.45
CA ALA A 71 -18.93 31.45 -26.53
C ALA A 71 -17.78 32.43 -26.23
N TRP A 72 -17.45 32.66 -24.95
CA TRP A 72 -16.27 33.44 -24.55
C TRP A 72 -14.93 32.81 -25.01
N LYS A 73 -14.86 31.48 -25.21
CA LYS A 73 -13.70 30.83 -25.83
C LYS A 73 -13.54 31.13 -27.32
N ARG A 74 -14.60 31.53 -28.03
CA ARG A 74 -14.49 32.08 -29.40
C ARG A 74 -13.91 33.50 -29.40
N TRP A 75 -14.06 34.24 -28.30
CA TRP A 75 -13.46 35.56 -28.10
C TRP A 75 -11.99 35.50 -27.64
N LEU A 76 -11.58 34.40 -27.02
CA LEU A 76 -10.18 34.02 -26.82
C LEU A 76 -9.52 33.46 -28.09
N GLY A 77 -10.27 33.30 -29.18
CA GLY A 77 -9.73 33.14 -30.54
C GLY A 77 -9.17 34.46 -31.08
N LEU A 78 -8.50 35.23 -30.22
CA LEU A 78 -7.74 36.40 -30.59
C LEU A 78 -6.48 35.90 -31.29
N GLU A 79 -6.55 35.96 -32.61
CA GLU A 79 -5.51 35.95 -33.62
C GLU A 79 -4.13 35.42 -33.21
N TRP A 80 -3.67 34.43 -33.98
CA TRP A 80 -2.38 33.74 -33.99
C TRP A 80 -1.15 34.67 -34.19
N GLY A 81 -1.07 35.83 -33.55
CA GLY A 81 0.10 36.71 -33.54
C GLY A 81 1.01 36.50 -32.32
N PHE A 82 0.47 36.03 -31.19
CA PHE A 82 1.21 35.92 -29.91
C PHE A 82 1.38 34.48 -29.38
N ALA A 83 0.89 33.47 -30.11
CA ALA A 83 0.99 32.07 -29.69
C ALA A 83 2.41 31.58 -29.32
N PRO A 84 3.49 31.94 -30.05
CA PRO A 84 4.83 31.51 -29.64
C PRO A 84 5.30 32.22 -28.36
N ALA A 85 4.95 33.50 -28.17
CA ALA A 85 5.33 34.26 -26.98
C ALA A 85 4.58 33.78 -25.72
N ALA A 86 3.30 33.47 -25.85
CA ALA A 86 2.50 32.91 -24.76
C ALA A 86 2.95 31.49 -24.40
N ALA A 87 3.30 30.66 -25.39
CA ALA A 87 3.85 29.33 -25.16
C ALA A 87 5.23 29.39 -24.47
N LEU A 88 6.09 30.34 -24.84
CA LEU A 88 7.38 30.58 -24.18
C LEU A 88 7.23 31.10 -22.76
N ALA A 89 6.27 32.00 -22.51
CA ALA A 89 5.99 32.46 -21.16
C ALA A 89 5.46 31.32 -20.27
N ALA A 90 4.56 30.49 -20.79
CA ALA A 90 4.04 29.34 -20.08
C ALA A 90 5.13 28.29 -19.78
N SER A 91 6.04 28.03 -20.73
CA SER A 91 7.16 27.11 -20.51
C SER A 91 8.16 27.64 -19.49
N LEU A 92 8.42 28.95 -19.48
CA LEU A 92 9.23 29.60 -18.45
C LEU A 92 8.60 29.43 -17.05
N VAL A 93 7.29 29.66 -16.92
CA VAL A 93 6.58 29.45 -15.65
C VAL A 93 6.67 28.00 -15.20
N LEU A 94 6.47 27.04 -16.09
CA LEU A 94 6.62 25.61 -15.77
C LEU A 94 8.05 25.26 -15.38
N LEU A 95 9.06 25.84 -16.02
CA LEU A 95 10.47 25.62 -15.70
C LEU A 95 10.82 26.19 -14.32
N VAL A 96 10.32 27.38 -13.97
CA VAL A 96 10.47 27.95 -12.63
C VAL A 96 9.77 27.08 -11.59
N LEU A 97 8.56 26.60 -11.86
CA LEU A 97 7.81 25.75 -10.94
C LEU A 97 8.48 24.39 -10.76
N ALA A 98 8.98 23.79 -11.84
CA ALA A 98 9.71 22.53 -11.81
C ALA A 98 11.06 22.69 -11.11
N GLY A 99 11.78 23.78 -11.37
CA GLY A 99 13.03 24.13 -10.70
C GLY A 99 12.83 24.36 -9.21
N TYR A 100 11.79 25.10 -8.81
CA TYR A 100 11.45 25.33 -7.40
C TYR A 100 11.07 24.02 -6.68
N GLN A 101 10.22 23.20 -7.32
CA GLN A 101 9.87 21.89 -6.77
C GLN A 101 11.13 21.02 -6.60
N ASN A 102 12.01 20.98 -7.60
CA ASN A 102 13.18 20.11 -7.57
C ASN A 102 14.30 20.59 -6.63
N LEU A 103 14.53 21.90 -6.54
CA LEU A 103 15.64 22.49 -5.79
C LEU A 103 15.29 22.90 -4.37
N VAL A 104 14.01 23.09 -4.03
CA VAL A 104 13.58 23.57 -2.71
C VAL A 104 12.66 22.56 -2.02
N VAL A 105 11.60 22.11 -2.72
CA VAL A 105 10.57 21.25 -2.10
C VAL A 105 11.08 19.82 -1.93
N ILE A 106 11.63 19.21 -2.99
CA ILE A 106 12.14 17.83 -2.94
C ILE A 106 13.27 17.65 -1.91
N PRO A 107 14.31 18.50 -1.82
CA PRO A 107 15.33 18.34 -0.79
C PRO A 107 14.74 18.56 0.62
N GLY A 108 13.82 19.49 0.80
CA GLY A 108 13.14 19.70 2.09
C GLY A 108 12.25 18.52 2.50
N LEU A 109 11.65 17.80 1.53
CA LEU A 109 10.92 16.56 1.78
C LEU A 109 11.87 15.38 2.04
N ARG A 110 12.95 15.25 1.26
CA ARG A 110 14.00 14.24 1.49
C ARG A 110 14.64 14.38 2.86
N GLN A 111 14.93 15.59 3.32
CA GLN A 111 15.49 15.85 4.65
C GLN A 111 14.51 15.47 5.77
N ARG A 112 13.19 15.63 5.57
CA ARG A 112 12.17 15.11 6.50
C ARG A 112 12.05 13.59 6.46
N THR A 113 12.23 12.97 5.30
CA THR A 113 12.28 11.51 5.16
C THR A 113 13.60 10.92 5.68
N GLU A 114 14.72 11.64 5.65
CA GLU A 114 15.96 11.24 6.34
C GLU A 114 15.78 11.34 7.87
N SER A 115 14.93 12.27 8.34
CA SER A 115 14.50 12.27 9.75
C SER A 115 13.61 11.06 10.07
N GLY A 116 12.77 10.64 9.12
CA GLY A 116 11.95 9.42 9.15
C GLY A 116 12.54 8.30 8.29
N GLU A 117 13.82 7.98 8.48
CA GLU A 117 14.53 6.95 7.74
C GLU A 117 13.72 5.64 7.80
N LEU A 118 13.29 5.10 6.65
CA LEU A 118 12.81 3.72 6.55
C LEU A 118 14.00 2.80 6.85
N ALA A 119 14.31 2.70 8.12
CA ALA A 119 15.31 1.82 8.66
C ALA A 119 14.70 0.42 8.69
N LEU A 120 15.17 -0.45 7.78
CA LEU A 120 14.92 -1.87 7.89
C LEU A 120 15.74 -2.40 9.06
N GLY A 121 15.07 -2.58 10.18
CA GLY A 121 15.64 -3.07 11.43
C GLY A 121 15.04 -4.42 11.82
N PRO A 122 15.69 -5.19 12.71
CA PRO A 122 15.05 -6.35 13.31
C PRO A 122 13.79 -5.90 14.05
N ALA A 123 12.63 -6.44 13.63
CA ALA A 123 11.39 -6.34 14.35
C ALA A 123 11.25 -7.58 15.23
N ILE A 124 11.28 -7.41 16.55
CA ILE A 124 11.13 -8.49 17.51
C ILE A 124 9.79 -8.31 18.22
N ALA A 125 8.91 -9.30 18.07
CA ALA A 125 7.69 -9.39 18.84
C ALA A 125 7.96 -10.11 20.17
N ILE A 126 7.75 -9.42 21.29
CA ILE A 126 7.91 -9.94 22.64
C ILE A 126 6.53 -10.00 23.28
N ARG A 127 6.20 -11.14 23.88
CA ARG A 127 5.03 -11.23 24.77
C ARG A 127 5.44 -10.74 26.15
N ALA A 128 4.70 -9.78 26.71
CA ALA A 128 5.02 -9.15 28.00
C ALA A 128 5.22 -10.18 29.13
N ALA A 129 4.44 -11.27 29.12
CA ALA A 129 4.57 -12.37 30.10
C ALA A 129 5.86 -13.20 30.00
N ARG A 130 6.66 -13.04 28.92
CA ARG A 130 7.88 -13.83 28.66
C ARG A 130 9.14 -12.96 28.48
N ALA A 131 9.14 -11.76 29.05
CA ALA A 131 10.22 -10.77 28.95
C ALA A 131 11.52 -11.12 29.70
N ALA A 132 11.72 -12.37 30.15
CA ALA A 132 12.95 -12.81 30.82
C ALA A 132 14.13 -13.11 29.88
N GLN A 133 13.95 -12.98 28.56
CA GLN A 133 15.02 -13.18 27.58
C GLN A 133 15.82 -11.89 27.41
N THR A 134 17.10 -11.92 27.77
CA THR A 134 18.03 -10.81 27.51
C THR A 134 18.24 -10.70 26.00
N LEU A 135 17.61 -9.70 25.37
CA LEU A 135 17.80 -9.45 23.95
C LEU A 135 19.09 -8.68 23.71
N THR A 136 19.90 -9.13 22.76
CA THR A 136 21.14 -8.45 22.38
C THR A 136 20.93 -7.77 21.03
N PHE A 137 21.15 -6.46 20.96
CA PHE A 137 21.06 -5.67 19.74
C PHE A 137 22.41 -4.99 19.45
N SER A 138 22.79 -4.91 18.17
CA SER A 138 23.99 -4.17 17.76
C SER A 138 23.65 -2.70 17.47
N LYS A 139 24.55 -1.80 17.85
CA LYS A 139 24.46 -0.37 17.54
C LYS A 139 24.55 -0.06 16.06
N ARG A 140 25.01 -1.01 15.24
CA ARG A 140 25.05 -0.90 13.78
C ARG A 140 23.68 -1.03 13.13
N SER A 141 22.66 -1.50 13.85
CA SER A 141 21.30 -1.58 13.33
C SER A 141 20.69 -0.18 13.22
N PRO A 142 20.06 0.17 12.09
CA PRO A 142 19.55 1.53 11.87
C PRO A 142 18.32 1.84 12.75
N ILE A 143 17.52 0.82 13.06
CA ILE A 143 16.41 0.88 14.03
C ILE A 143 16.20 -0.52 14.61
N PHE A 144 15.57 -0.63 15.77
CA PHE A 144 14.95 -1.86 16.22
C PHE A 144 13.53 -1.56 16.69
N THR A 145 12.61 -2.43 16.34
CA THR A 145 11.20 -2.31 16.72
C THR A 145 10.88 -3.43 17.69
N VAL A 146 10.52 -3.05 18.91
CA VAL A 146 10.03 -3.98 19.92
C VAL A 146 8.50 -3.90 19.91
N THR A 147 7.86 -4.97 19.45
CA THR A 147 6.40 -5.08 19.49
C THR A 147 6.01 -5.87 20.73
N ILE A 148 5.29 -5.24 21.64
CA ILE A 148 4.79 -5.85 22.87
C ILE A 148 3.32 -6.22 22.66
N ALA A 149 3.06 -7.52 22.70
CA ALA A 149 1.70 -8.05 22.57
C ALA A 149 0.82 -7.52 23.70
N HIS A 150 -0.37 -7.04 23.36
CA HIS A 150 -1.33 -6.53 24.34
C HIS A 150 -1.93 -7.70 25.15
N GLU A 151 -1.39 -7.94 26.35
CA GLU A 151 -1.79 -9.06 27.23
C GLU A 151 -2.37 -8.59 28.59
N TRP A 152 -2.52 -7.28 28.80
CA TRP A 152 -3.03 -6.75 30.07
C TRP A 152 -4.56 -6.61 30.06
N GLU A 153 -5.18 -6.96 31.18
CA GLU A 153 -6.64 -7.07 31.34
C GLU A 153 -7.33 -5.70 31.49
N GLU A 154 -6.57 -4.64 31.83
CA GLU A 154 -7.09 -3.29 32.08
C GLU A 154 -6.87 -2.34 30.89
N ALA A 155 -7.92 -1.67 30.41
CA ALA A 155 -7.80 -0.65 29.36
C ALA A 155 -7.18 0.66 29.91
N TYR A 156 -5.93 0.95 29.56
CA TYR A 156 -5.29 2.24 29.86
C TYR A 156 -5.56 3.29 28.77
N THR A 157 -5.73 4.54 29.17
CA THR A 157 -6.06 5.67 28.28
C THR A 157 -4.83 6.26 27.60
N ARG A 158 -3.65 6.09 28.19
CA ARG A 158 -2.35 6.51 27.65
C ARG A 158 -1.27 5.51 28.07
N TYR A 159 -0.24 5.36 27.24
CA TYR A 159 0.96 4.60 27.59
C TYR A 159 2.19 5.49 27.48
N ALA A 160 3.19 5.27 28.32
CA ALA A 160 4.53 5.83 28.14
C ALA A 160 5.56 4.72 28.16
N ALA A 161 6.51 4.80 27.24
CA ALA A 161 7.72 4.00 27.26
C ALA A 161 8.84 4.83 27.86
N GLU A 162 9.44 4.33 28.95
CA GLU A 162 10.64 4.88 29.55
C GLU A 162 11.79 3.88 29.34
N LEU A 163 12.91 4.40 28.85
CA LEU A 163 14.15 3.65 28.70
C LEU A 163 15.09 4.00 29.84
N GLU A 164 15.39 3.03 30.70
CA GLU A 164 16.27 3.17 31.85
C GLU A 164 17.62 2.50 31.57
N THR A 165 18.72 3.13 31.99
CA THR A 165 20.03 2.46 31.98
C THR A 165 20.10 1.46 33.14
N ALA A 166 20.60 0.24 32.92
CA ALA A 166 20.70 -0.77 33.98
C ALA A 166 21.76 -0.45 35.04
N THR A 167 22.71 0.46 34.75
CA THR A 167 23.79 0.83 35.68
C THR A 167 23.37 1.87 36.71
N ASP A 168 22.51 2.83 36.35
CA ASP A 168 22.19 4.00 37.18
C ASP A 168 20.67 4.27 37.27
N HIS A 169 19.84 3.39 36.68
CA HIS A 169 18.38 3.54 36.56
C HIS A 169 17.91 4.89 35.99
N ARG A 170 18.82 5.64 35.37
CA ARG A 170 18.52 6.95 34.79
C ARG A 170 17.69 6.76 33.52
N VAL A 171 16.59 7.49 33.44
CA VAL A 171 15.76 7.56 32.22
C VAL A 171 16.54 8.30 31.14
N VAL A 172 16.84 7.60 30.05
CA VAL A 172 17.59 8.11 28.89
C VAL A 172 16.64 8.59 27.79
N LEU A 173 15.47 7.94 27.69
CA LEU A 173 14.45 8.28 26.71
C LEU A 173 13.07 8.10 27.32
N GLN A 174 12.16 9.03 27.05
CA GLN A 174 10.76 8.92 27.39
C GLN A 174 9.95 9.23 26.13
N ASN A 175 9.01 8.36 25.79
CA ASN A 175 8.11 8.57 24.67
C ASN A 175 6.67 8.22 25.06
N GLU A 176 5.72 9.07 24.67
CA GLU A 176 4.30 8.80 24.84
C GLU A 176 3.78 7.97 23.67
N ILE A 177 3.03 6.92 23.97
CA ILE A 177 2.42 6.02 22.99
C ILE A 177 0.92 6.20 23.09
N ALA A 178 0.29 6.51 21.95
CA ALA A 178 -1.16 6.64 21.85
C ALA A 178 -1.82 5.30 22.23
N ALA A 179 -2.84 5.36 23.08
CA ALA A 179 -3.59 4.17 23.47
C ALA A 179 -4.27 3.55 22.26
N THR A 180 -3.73 2.43 21.81
CA THR A 180 -4.26 1.65 20.69
C THR A 180 -4.72 0.30 21.26
N PRO A 181 -5.90 -0.22 20.85
CA PRO A 181 -6.39 -1.53 21.28
C PRO A 181 -5.61 -2.72 20.68
N ALA A 182 -4.41 -2.49 20.16
CA ALA A 182 -3.57 -3.45 19.47
C ALA A 182 -2.17 -3.51 20.13
N ASP A 183 -1.30 -4.35 19.59
CA ASP A 183 0.09 -4.48 20.06
C ASP A 183 0.81 -3.13 20.05
N LEU A 184 1.55 -2.84 21.12
CA LEU A 184 2.33 -1.61 21.24
C LEU A 184 3.69 -1.82 20.57
N SER A 185 4.02 -1.00 19.57
CA SER A 185 5.35 -1.01 18.95
C SER A 185 6.17 0.18 19.43
N VAL A 186 7.38 -0.10 19.91
CA VAL A 186 8.36 0.91 20.28
C VAL A 186 9.56 0.78 19.36
N SER A 187 9.79 1.82 18.56
CA SER A 187 10.93 1.89 17.65
C SER A 187 12.04 2.74 18.26
N LEU A 188 13.24 2.18 18.35
CA LEU A 188 14.39 2.80 18.99
C LEU A 188 15.56 2.85 18.01
N ARG A 189 16.31 3.95 18.02
CA ARG A 189 17.51 4.14 17.20
C ARG A 189 18.76 3.87 18.07
N PRO A 190 19.48 2.75 17.91
CA PRO A 190 20.62 2.39 18.77
C PRO A 190 21.78 3.39 18.73
N SER A 191 21.98 4.05 17.59
CA SER A 191 23.11 4.95 17.36
C SER A 191 23.15 6.16 18.30
N ALA A 192 22.00 6.55 18.86
CA ALA A 192 21.89 7.65 19.81
C ALA A 192 22.19 7.23 21.26
N LEU A 193 22.36 5.94 21.54
CA LEU A 193 22.51 5.40 22.88
C LEU A 193 23.93 4.83 23.11
N PRO A 194 24.52 5.02 24.31
CA PRO A 194 25.75 4.32 24.69
C PRO A 194 25.59 2.79 24.64
N SER A 195 26.71 2.08 24.49
CA SER A 195 26.74 0.61 24.59
C SER A 195 26.55 0.22 26.06
N GLY A 196 25.68 -0.73 26.36
CA GLY A 196 25.33 -1.06 27.75
C GLY A 196 24.04 -1.86 27.91
N ALA A 197 23.70 -2.19 29.14
CA ALA A 197 22.44 -2.85 29.49
C ALA A 197 21.36 -1.81 29.78
N TYR A 198 20.14 -2.06 29.30
CA TYR A 198 19.00 -1.18 29.39
C TYR A 198 17.72 -1.94 29.77
N PHE A 199 16.78 -1.22 30.37
CA PHE A 199 15.42 -1.68 30.62
C PHE A 199 14.43 -0.78 29.87
N LEU A 200 13.61 -1.39 29.02
CA LEU A 200 12.44 -0.74 28.45
C LEU A 200 11.24 -1.03 29.36
N THR A 201 10.74 -0.01 30.05
CA THR A 201 9.56 -0.11 30.90
C THR A 201 8.39 0.60 30.25
N ILE A 202 7.27 -0.09 30.09
CA ILE A 202 6.01 0.51 29.63
C ILE A 202 5.12 0.76 30.84
N TYR A 203 4.67 2.00 30.96
CA TYR A 203 3.70 2.44 31.94
C TYR A 203 2.34 2.68 31.29
N GLY A 204 1.29 2.21 31.94
CA GLY A 204 -0.10 2.50 31.59
C GLY A 204 -0.66 3.57 32.53
N PHE A 205 -1.36 4.57 31.97
CA PHE A 205 -2.04 5.62 32.72
C PHE A 205 -3.55 5.39 32.70
N ARG A 206 -4.15 5.36 33.90
CA ARG A 206 -5.60 5.31 34.09
C ARG A 206 -6.16 6.74 34.05
N GLY A 207 -7.26 6.94 33.31
CA GLY A 207 -7.84 8.25 33.02
C GLY A 207 -7.87 9.21 34.23
N GLY A 208 -7.20 10.37 34.08
CA GLY A 208 -7.27 11.50 35.01
C GLY A 208 -6.34 11.47 36.22
N SER A 209 -5.57 10.39 36.45
CA SER A 209 -4.62 10.32 37.58
C SER A 209 -3.16 10.26 37.09
N SER A 210 -2.24 10.80 37.89
CA SER A 210 -0.78 10.60 37.72
C SER A 210 -0.32 9.21 38.18
N ASP A 211 -1.27 8.31 38.48
CA ASP A 211 -0.97 6.95 38.91
C ASP A 211 -0.56 6.14 37.69
N ARG A 212 0.72 5.72 37.69
CA ARG A 212 1.34 4.97 36.59
C ARG A 212 1.58 3.54 37.06
N MET A 213 1.03 2.57 36.33
CA MET A 213 1.30 1.16 36.59
C MET A 213 2.28 0.62 35.56
N SER A 214 3.30 -0.11 36.00
CA SER A 214 4.24 -0.76 35.08
C SER A 214 3.57 -1.99 34.48
N VAL A 215 3.34 -1.96 33.17
CA VAL A 215 2.60 -2.99 32.42
C VAL A 215 3.56 -4.01 31.82
N ALA A 216 4.74 -3.57 31.38
CA ALA A 216 5.78 -4.46 30.86
C ALA A 216 7.17 -3.91 31.20
N ARG A 217 8.12 -4.81 31.48
CA ARG A 217 9.54 -4.48 31.64
C ARG A 217 10.39 -5.46 30.85
N VAL A 218 11.12 -4.95 29.87
CA VAL A 218 11.94 -5.77 28.95
C VAL A 218 13.43 -5.40 29.12
N PRO A 219 14.28 -6.33 29.58
CA PRO A 219 15.72 -6.14 29.59
C PRO A 219 16.33 -6.36 28.20
N PHE A 220 17.25 -5.49 27.80
CA PHE A 220 18.04 -5.68 26.59
C PHE A 220 19.46 -5.11 26.74
N THR A 221 20.38 -5.59 25.91
CA THR A 221 21.77 -5.15 25.86
C THR A 221 22.12 -4.59 24.49
N LEU A 222 22.79 -3.43 24.48
CA LEU A 222 23.34 -2.81 23.27
C LEU A 222 24.83 -3.11 23.19
N THR A 223 25.23 -3.85 22.16
CA THR A 223 26.63 -4.12 21.80
C THR A 223 27.09 -3.21 20.66
N GLU A 224 28.40 -3.08 20.47
CA GLU A 224 29.02 -2.37 19.32
C GLU A 224 28.64 -2.94 17.94
#